data_AF-A0A853CTU5-F1
#
_entry.id   AF-A0A853CTU5-F1
#
_cell.length_a   1.000
_cell.length_b   1.000
_cell.length_c   1.000
_cell.angle_alpha   90.00
_cell.angle_beta   90.00
_cell.angle_gamma   90.00
#
_symmetry.space_group_name_H-M   'P 1'
#
loop_
_entity.id
_entity.type
_entity.pdbx_description
1 polymer ?
#
loop_
_entity_poly.entity_id
_entity_poly.type
_entity_poly.pdbx_seq_one_letter_code
_entity_poly.pdbx_strand_id
1 'polypeptide(L)'
;MTDLTGALPPDANRFAWVRKLLPRIVIGSLIAAALVGVYAVIIGRWDETCWRLIGTIALLVFFSLVSWYDADVSARRAPWFGAVSVTLSAFLLLDGLVKLWTPALDGASATEDSSGTSSWGFFGWIALVAVVRLGLLHIHLVLNTQRRFTGPIMSKVTVCTLVLVGALTVGLAAPLVFDHVEFSDTYWRLVATIAILDALGTILIPLTYTLFGPKAVRGGGRAAGGSGGAGAAYVPAGAAYAPPATAYAPPTAFAPAAAAPAGASAAPAPSPYPNVLTPAGGYRLEWPRYVNGTPLPARPDGSPDFTGVIGY
;
A
#
# COMPACT_ATOMS: atom_id res chain seq x y z
N MET A 1 49.42 7.38 38.25
CA MET A 1 49.76 8.77 37.89
C MET A 1 49.01 9.07 36.60
N THR A 2 48.09 10.02 36.64
CA THR A 2 47.26 10.56 35.53
C THR A 2 46.50 9.57 34.65
N ASP A 3 45.21 9.41 34.94
CA ASP A 3 44.18 9.07 33.97
C ASP A 3 44.18 10.06 32.80
N LEU A 4 44.15 9.56 31.56
CA LEU A 4 43.95 10.36 30.34
C LEU A 4 42.98 9.68 29.36
N THR A 5 41.93 9.03 29.88
CA THR A 5 40.71 8.72 29.10
C THR A 5 39.88 9.98 28.93
N GLY A 6 40.40 10.91 28.12
CA GLY A 6 39.66 12.10 27.71
C GLY A 6 38.42 11.69 26.94
N ALA A 7 37.24 11.88 27.54
CA ALA A 7 35.97 11.67 26.87
C ALA A 7 35.88 12.61 25.67
N LEU A 8 35.87 12.05 24.45
CA LEU A 8 35.59 12.82 23.24
C LEU A 8 34.19 13.44 23.39
N PRO A 9 34.02 14.75 23.14
CA PRO A 9 32.71 15.37 23.20
C PRO A 9 31.78 14.71 22.17
N PRO A 10 30.47 14.54 22.47
CA PRO A 10 29.56 13.84 21.57
C PRO A 10 29.52 14.55 20.21
N ASP A 11 29.82 13.80 19.15
CA ASP A 11 29.93 14.33 17.80
C ASP A 11 28.65 15.06 17.37
N ALA A 12 28.69 16.39 17.43
CA ALA A 12 27.58 17.26 17.06
C ALA A 12 27.36 17.23 15.55
N ASN A 13 26.71 16.16 15.07
CA ASN A 13 26.27 15.87 13.70
C ASN A 13 26.92 16.77 12.63
N ARG A 14 28.20 16.48 12.32
CA ARG A 14 29.05 17.24 11.37
C ARG A 14 28.39 17.51 10.02
N PHE A 15 27.44 16.64 9.62
CA PHE A 15 26.71 16.69 8.36
C PHE A 15 25.34 17.39 8.44
N ALA A 16 24.95 17.96 9.59
CA ALA A 16 23.68 18.68 9.75
C ALA A 16 23.58 19.93 8.84
N TRP A 17 24.71 20.59 8.56
CA TRP A 17 24.79 21.69 7.59
C TRP A 17 24.68 21.19 6.15
N VAL A 18 25.32 20.06 5.83
CA VAL A 18 25.21 19.40 4.51
C VAL A 18 23.75 19.07 4.21
N ARG A 19 23.00 18.53 5.17
CA ARG A 19 21.56 18.23 5.03
C ARG A 19 20.69 19.48 4.75
N LYS A 20 21.14 20.69 5.12
CA LYS A 20 20.47 21.97 4.81
C LYS A 20 20.93 22.58 3.47
N LEU A 21 22.16 22.30 3.04
CA LEU A 21 22.70 22.75 1.75
C LEU A 21 22.30 21.86 0.57
N LEU A 22 22.28 20.54 0.76
CA LEU A 22 22.05 19.57 -0.31
C LEU A 22 20.78 19.91 -1.13
N PRO A 23 19.62 20.22 -0.51
CA PRO A 23 18.42 20.59 -1.28
C PRO A 23 18.62 21.89 -2.07
N ARG A 24 19.31 22.89 -1.51
CA ARG A 24 19.53 24.20 -2.16
C ARG A 24 20.46 24.07 -3.37
N ILE A 25 21.51 23.27 -3.25
CA ILE A 25 22.46 23.00 -4.34
C ILE A 25 21.76 22.19 -5.45
N VAL A 26 21.00 21.15 -5.09
CA VAL A 26 20.21 20.35 -6.04
C VAL A 26 19.19 21.22 -6.79
N ILE A 27 18.40 22.03 -6.07
CA ILE A 27 17.42 22.96 -6.67
C ILE A 27 18.14 23.99 -7.58
N GLY A 28 19.25 24.57 -7.12
CA GLY A 28 20.04 25.51 -7.91
C GLY A 28 20.60 24.90 -9.20
N SER A 29 21.14 23.68 -9.13
CA SER A 29 21.63 22.96 -10.32
C SER A 29 20.50 22.59 -11.28
N LEU A 30 19.31 22.25 -10.75
CA LEU A 30 18.14 21.91 -11.56
C LEU A 30 17.65 23.14 -12.35
N ILE A 31 17.58 24.30 -11.70
CA ILE A 31 17.23 25.57 -12.34
C ILE A 31 18.26 25.96 -13.40
N ALA A 32 19.56 25.86 -13.09
CA ALA A 32 20.62 26.16 -14.04
C ALA A 32 20.57 25.24 -15.28
N ALA A 33 20.39 23.93 -15.08
CA ALA A 33 20.27 22.97 -16.18
C ALA A 33 19.02 23.24 -17.04
N ALA A 34 17.88 23.59 -16.43
CA ALA A 34 16.66 23.96 -17.14
C ALA A 34 16.87 25.21 -18.02
N LEU A 35 17.54 26.24 -17.50
CA LEU A 35 17.85 27.46 -18.26
C LEU A 35 18.79 27.17 -19.44
N VAL A 36 19.79 26.31 -19.27
CA VAL A 36 20.67 25.85 -20.36
C VAL A 36 19.88 25.08 -21.43
N GLY A 37 18.94 24.22 -21.01
CA GLY A 37 18.03 23.52 -21.94
C GLY A 37 17.16 24.48 -22.75
N VAL A 38 16.53 25.47 -22.10
CA VAL A 38 15.72 26.49 -22.79
C VAL A 38 16.57 27.31 -23.77
N TYR A 39 17.77 27.73 -23.37
CA TYR A 39 18.71 28.44 -24.24
C TYR A 39 19.11 27.61 -25.48
N ALA A 40 19.40 26.32 -25.29
CA ALA A 40 19.71 25.40 -26.37
C ALA A 40 18.54 25.20 -27.35
N VAL A 41 17.29 25.18 -26.87
CA VAL A 41 16.09 25.08 -27.73
C VAL A 41 15.88 26.37 -28.55
N ILE A 42 16.11 27.55 -27.96
CA ILE A 42 15.93 28.84 -28.66
C ILE A 42 16.91 29.02 -29.82
N ILE A 43 18.14 28.50 -29.69
CA ILE A 43 19.21 28.59 -30.71
C ILE A 43 19.25 27.36 -31.62
N GLY A 44 18.61 26.26 -31.22
CA GLY A 44 18.64 24.98 -31.91
C GLY A 44 18.01 25.03 -33.30
N ARG A 45 18.67 24.43 -34.28
CA ARG A 45 18.04 24.07 -35.56
C ARG A 45 16.99 22.97 -35.29
N TRP A 46 15.78 23.17 -35.79
CA TRP A 46 14.65 22.22 -35.67
C TRP A 46 14.81 21.03 -36.62
N ASP A 47 15.91 20.30 -36.42
CA ASP A 47 16.30 19.11 -37.15
C ASP A 47 15.83 17.85 -36.38
N GLU A 48 15.87 16.69 -37.03
CA GLU A 48 15.55 15.37 -36.47
C GLU A 48 16.33 15.10 -35.16
N THR A 49 17.59 15.56 -35.11
CA THR A 49 18.44 15.47 -33.91
C THR A 49 17.84 16.23 -32.71
N CYS A 50 17.16 17.36 -32.95
CA CYS A 50 16.53 18.14 -31.88
C CYS A 50 15.35 17.38 -31.26
N TRP A 51 14.49 16.76 -32.09
CA TRP A 51 13.38 15.94 -31.62
C TRP A 51 13.84 14.72 -30.81
N ARG A 52 14.95 14.06 -31.21
CA ARG A 52 15.54 12.95 -30.45
C ARG A 52 16.14 13.39 -29.10
N LEU A 53 16.75 14.56 -29.03
CA LEU A 53 17.22 15.13 -27.75
C LEU A 53 16.05 15.45 -26.82
N ILE A 54 14.99 16.09 -27.34
CA ILE A 54 13.75 16.38 -26.59
C ILE A 54 13.09 15.08 -26.10
N GLY A 55 12.98 14.06 -26.97
CA GLY A 55 12.46 12.75 -26.62
C GLY A 55 13.26 12.05 -25.52
N THR A 56 14.60 12.15 -25.57
CA THR A 56 15.48 11.57 -24.54
C THR A 56 15.27 12.26 -23.19
N ILE A 57 15.14 13.60 -23.17
CA ILE A 57 14.83 14.36 -21.95
C ILE A 57 13.45 13.99 -21.41
N ALA A 58 12.42 13.89 -22.27
CA ALA A 58 11.07 13.51 -21.86
C ALA A 58 11.02 12.10 -21.26
N LEU A 59 11.75 11.14 -21.85
CA LEU A 59 11.88 9.77 -21.37
C LEU A 59 12.59 9.69 -20.01
N LEU A 60 13.66 10.47 -19.80
CA LEU A 60 14.33 10.60 -18.49
C LEU A 60 13.43 11.24 -17.43
N VAL A 61 12.66 12.27 -17.77
CA VAL A 61 11.69 12.91 -16.86
C VAL A 61 10.60 11.90 -16.48
N PHE A 62 10.01 11.20 -17.44
CA PHE A 62 9.01 10.17 -17.18
C PHE A 62 9.54 9.07 -16.25
N PHE A 63 10.72 8.52 -16.55
CA PHE A 63 11.38 7.53 -15.71
C PHE A 63 11.69 8.05 -14.29
N SER A 64 12.03 9.33 -14.14
CA SER A 64 12.28 9.97 -12.85
C SER A 64 10.99 10.10 -12.00
N LEU A 65 9.89 10.55 -12.59
CA LEU A 65 8.57 10.60 -11.91
C LEU A 65 8.12 9.20 -11.47
N VAL A 66 8.28 8.23 -12.37
CA VAL A 66 8.00 6.82 -12.13
C VAL A 66 8.86 6.26 -10.98
N SER A 67 10.17 6.50 -11.01
CA SER A 67 11.09 6.02 -9.97
C SER A 67 10.78 6.65 -8.60
N TRP A 68 10.33 7.90 -8.57
CA TRP A 68 9.86 8.56 -7.35
C TRP A 68 8.56 7.94 -6.81
N TYR A 69 7.61 7.61 -7.69
CA TYR A 69 6.39 6.88 -7.32
C TYR A 69 6.72 5.48 -6.77
N ASP A 70 7.57 4.73 -7.48
CA ASP A 70 8.01 3.40 -7.06
C ASP A 70 8.80 3.45 -5.72
N ALA A 71 9.49 4.55 -5.41
CA ALA A 71 10.15 4.78 -4.12
C ALA A 71 9.14 4.96 -2.97
N ASP A 72 8.09 5.79 -3.11
CA ASP A 72 7.05 5.95 -2.07
C ASP A 72 6.22 4.66 -1.89
N VAL A 73 5.93 3.93 -2.98
CA VAL A 73 5.19 2.67 -2.92
C VAL A 73 6.03 1.56 -2.27
N SER A 74 7.32 1.46 -2.58
CA SER A 74 8.22 0.45 -2.01
C SER A 74 8.57 0.73 -0.55
N ALA A 75 8.72 2.00 -0.13
CA ALA A 75 8.92 2.37 1.28
C ALA A 75 7.79 1.89 2.21
N ARG A 76 6.61 1.59 1.66
CA ARG A 76 5.41 1.15 2.40
C ARG A 76 5.09 -0.34 2.24
N ARG A 77 5.82 -1.09 1.40
CA ARG A 77 5.45 -2.46 0.97
C ARG A 77 6.68 -3.37 0.81
N ALA A 78 6.46 -4.65 0.51
CA ALA A 78 7.51 -5.67 0.53
C ALA A 78 8.66 -5.35 -0.46
N PRO A 79 9.93 -5.53 -0.08
CA PRO A 79 11.08 -5.00 -0.82
C PRO A 79 11.24 -5.58 -2.23
N TRP A 80 10.76 -6.82 -2.45
CA TRP A 80 10.79 -7.45 -3.78
C TRP A 80 9.97 -6.69 -4.83
N PHE A 81 8.87 -6.03 -4.43
CA PHE A 81 8.03 -5.27 -5.35
C PHE A 81 8.76 -4.04 -5.90
N GLY A 82 9.52 -3.35 -5.04
CA GLY A 82 10.37 -2.23 -5.46
C GLY A 82 11.44 -2.67 -6.45
N ALA A 83 12.11 -3.80 -6.19
CA ALA A 83 13.10 -4.36 -7.12
C ALA A 83 12.48 -4.67 -8.50
N VAL A 84 11.34 -5.37 -8.55
CA VAL A 84 10.66 -5.68 -9.82
C VAL A 84 10.25 -4.41 -10.57
N SER A 85 9.66 -3.43 -9.89
CA SER A 85 9.22 -2.18 -10.55
C SER A 85 10.40 -1.36 -11.06
N VAL A 86 11.51 -1.28 -10.31
CA VAL A 86 12.76 -0.63 -10.76
C VAL A 86 13.35 -1.37 -11.97
N THR A 87 13.37 -2.70 -11.99
CA THR A 87 13.86 -3.48 -13.13
C THR A 87 13.00 -3.26 -14.38
N LEU A 88 11.66 -3.29 -14.26
CA LEU A 88 10.75 -2.97 -15.37
C LEU A 88 10.89 -1.52 -15.85
N SER A 89 11.12 -0.58 -14.93
CA SER A 89 11.40 0.82 -15.28
C SER A 89 12.68 0.95 -16.10
N ALA A 90 13.76 0.28 -15.69
CA ALA A 90 15.04 0.30 -16.38
C ALA A 90 14.93 -0.35 -17.78
N PHE A 91 14.18 -1.45 -17.89
CA PHE A 91 13.87 -2.07 -19.18
C PHE A 91 13.13 -1.11 -20.13
N LEU A 92 12.06 -0.45 -19.66
CA LEU A 92 11.29 0.52 -20.47
C LEU A 92 12.11 1.74 -20.91
N LEU A 93 13.05 2.20 -20.06
CA LEU A 93 14.00 3.26 -20.40
C LEU A 93 14.95 2.83 -21.51
N LEU A 94 15.51 1.62 -21.42
CA LEU A 94 16.42 1.10 -22.44
C LEU A 94 15.70 0.85 -23.77
N ASP A 95 14.52 0.22 -23.76
CA ASP A 95 13.71 -0.02 -24.96
C ASP A 95 13.33 1.28 -25.66
N GLY A 96 12.85 2.28 -24.91
CA GLY A 96 12.51 3.59 -25.47
C GLY A 96 13.71 4.38 -25.97
N LEU A 97 14.87 4.26 -25.33
CA LEU A 97 16.11 4.85 -25.83
C LEU A 97 16.56 4.18 -27.13
N VAL A 98 16.46 2.86 -27.24
CA VAL A 98 16.76 2.12 -28.47
C VAL A 98 15.81 2.57 -29.59
N LYS A 99 14.49 2.51 -29.38
CA LYS A 99 13.48 2.91 -30.38
C LYS A 99 13.57 4.38 -30.82
N LEU A 100 14.04 5.27 -29.94
CA LEU A 100 14.24 6.69 -30.27
C LEU A 100 15.50 6.95 -31.13
N TRP A 101 16.48 6.05 -31.08
CA TRP A 101 17.77 6.20 -31.77
C TRP A 101 18.00 5.21 -32.91
N THR A 102 17.21 4.15 -33.07
CA THR A 102 17.34 3.20 -34.20
C THR A 102 17.33 3.87 -35.59
N PRO A 103 16.43 4.83 -35.90
CA PRO A 103 16.47 5.54 -37.18
C PRO A 103 17.70 6.48 -37.35
N ALA A 104 18.59 6.57 -36.36
CA ALA A 104 19.93 7.17 -36.48
C ALA A 104 20.99 6.17 -36.92
N LEU A 105 20.87 4.92 -36.44
CA LEU A 105 21.90 3.89 -36.51
C LEU A 105 21.89 3.19 -37.88
N ASP A 106 20.71 3.01 -38.46
CA ASP A 106 20.53 2.27 -39.72
C ASP A 106 20.99 3.07 -40.96
N GLY A 107 21.45 4.32 -40.78
CA GLY A 107 21.96 5.18 -41.87
C GLY A 107 20.93 5.56 -42.93
N ALA A 108 19.65 5.21 -42.72
CA ALA A 108 18.57 5.43 -43.66
C ALA A 108 18.25 6.93 -43.80
N SER A 109 18.93 7.58 -44.75
CA SER A 109 18.37 8.75 -45.43
C SER A 109 16.97 8.37 -45.91
N ALA A 110 15.94 9.12 -45.49
CA ALA A 110 14.54 8.75 -45.65
C ALA A 110 14.15 8.44 -47.12
N THR A 111 14.28 7.17 -47.52
CA THR A 111 13.66 6.61 -48.71
C THR A 111 12.17 6.52 -48.44
N GLU A 112 11.36 7.08 -49.34
CA GLU A 112 10.07 7.72 -49.02
C GLU A 112 8.95 6.79 -48.51
N ASP A 113 9.16 5.47 -48.46
CA ASP A 113 8.25 4.47 -47.90
C ASP A 113 8.22 4.44 -46.35
N SER A 114 9.18 5.02 -45.64
CA SER A 114 9.27 4.93 -44.17
C SER A 114 8.30 5.84 -43.40
N SER A 115 7.40 6.55 -44.08
CA SER A 115 6.47 7.52 -43.49
C SER A 115 5.38 6.89 -42.60
N GLY A 116 5.09 5.60 -42.76
CA GLY A 116 4.16 4.84 -41.89
C GLY A 116 4.77 4.31 -40.60
N THR A 117 6.07 4.02 -40.57
CA THR A 117 6.70 3.20 -39.51
C THR A 117 7.19 4.01 -38.31
N SER A 118 7.65 5.25 -38.52
CA SER A 118 8.25 6.09 -37.47
C SER A 118 7.26 6.45 -36.35
N SER A 119 6.03 6.86 -36.71
CA SER A 119 5.00 7.20 -35.72
C SER A 119 4.55 6.00 -34.89
N TRP A 120 4.44 4.83 -35.53
CA TRP A 120 4.09 3.57 -34.85
C TRP A 120 5.13 3.12 -33.82
N GLY A 121 6.43 3.39 -34.02
CA GLY A 121 7.46 3.09 -33.02
C GLY A 121 7.24 3.83 -31.70
N PHE A 122 6.93 5.12 -31.75
CA PHE A 122 6.65 5.94 -30.56
C PHE A 122 5.34 5.55 -29.86
N PHE A 123 4.25 5.36 -30.63
CA PHE A 123 2.97 4.93 -30.05
C PHE A 123 3.04 3.49 -29.51
N GLY A 124 3.81 2.61 -30.15
CA GLY A 124 4.11 1.26 -29.67
C GLY A 124 4.87 1.26 -28.34
N TRP A 125 5.86 2.16 -28.18
CA TRP A 125 6.53 2.34 -26.87
C TRP A 125 5.59 2.89 -25.80
N ILE A 126 4.72 3.85 -26.12
CA ILE A 126 3.69 4.32 -25.17
C ILE A 126 2.74 3.17 -24.78
N ALA A 127 2.33 2.34 -25.73
CA ALA A 127 1.51 1.16 -25.47
C ALA A 127 2.25 0.14 -24.60
N LEU A 128 3.56 -0.09 -24.82
CA LEU A 128 4.40 -0.97 -24.00
C LEU A 128 4.44 -0.47 -22.55
N VAL A 129 4.72 0.82 -22.36
CA VAL A 129 4.72 1.48 -21.05
C VAL A 129 3.34 1.32 -20.37
N ALA A 130 2.26 1.55 -21.11
CA ALA A 130 0.89 1.42 -20.60
C ALA A 130 0.56 -0.02 -20.18
N VAL A 131 0.87 -1.02 -21.01
CA VAL A 131 0.67 -2.46 -20.72
C VAL A 131 1.46 -2.86 -19.46
N VAL A 132 2.75 -2.55 -19.40
CA VAL A 132 3.62 -2.92 -18.27
C VAL A 132 3.17 -2.24 -16.97
N ARG A 133 2.76 -0.96 -17.02
CA ARG A 133 2.24 -0.24 -15.85
C ARG A 133 0.85 -0.72 -15.43
N LEU A 134 -0.03 -1.05 -16.37
CA LEU A 134 -1.33 -1.62 -16.07
C LEU A 134 -1.20 -3.00 -15.41
N GLY A 135 -0.28 -3.85 -15.87
CA GLY A 135 0.07 -5.12 -15.23
C GLY A 135 0.55 -4.95 -13.78
N LEU A 136 1.49 -4.03 -13.54
CA LEU A 136 1.96 -3.69 -12.19
C LEU A 136 0.84 -3.15 -11.29
N LEU A 137 -0.01 -2.26 -11.80
CA LEU A 137 -1.17 -1.72 -11.10
C LEU A 137 -2.17 -2.83 -10.75
N HIS A 138 -2.39 -3.77 -11.67
CA HIS A 138 -3.31 -4.89 -11.47
C HIS A 138 -2.77 -5.86 -10.40
N ILE A 139 -1.48 -6.21 -10.46
CA ILE A 139 -0.78 -6.96 -9.40
C ILE A 139 -0.94 -6.25 -8.05
N HIS A 140 -0.78 -4.93 -8.01
CA HIS A 140 -0.93 -4.13 -6.79
C HIS A 140 -2.35 -4.15 -6.24
N LEU A 141 -3.37 -4.03 -7.10
CA LEU A 141 -4.79 -4.11 -6.75
C LEU A 141 -5.16 -5.49 -6.16
N VAL A 142 -4.69 -6.57 -6.78
CA VAL A 142 -4.90 -7.95 -6.31
C VAL A 142 -4.25 -8.16 -4.95
N LEU A 143 -2.97 -7.78 -4.79
CA LEU A 143 -2.25 -7.88 -3.51
C LEU A 143 -2.88 -7.02 -2.41
N ASN A 144 -3.43 -5.85 -2.76
CA ASN A 144 -4.13 -4.98 -1.82
C ASN A 144 -5.47 -5.60 -1.37
N THR A 145 -6.17 -6.27 -2.28
CA THR A 145 -7.42 -7.00 -1.99
C THR A 145 -7.17 -8.20 -1.07
N GLN A 146 -6.09 -8.96 -1.29
CA GLN A 146 -5.75 -10.12 -0.47
C GLN A 146 -5.39 -9.81 0.98
N ARG A 147 -4.95 -8.58 1.31
CA ARG A 147 -4.74 -8.17 2.71
C ARG A 147 -6.01 -8.26 3.57
N ARG A 148 -7.20 -8.36 2.96
CA ARG A 148 -8.49 -8.62 3.66
C ARG A 148 -8.85 -10.10 3.80
N PHE A 149 -8.19 -11.03 3.09
CA PHE A 149 -8.70 -12.39 2.87
C PHE A 149 -7.61 -13.48 2.97
N THR A 150 -7.02 -13.66 4.14
CA THR A 150 -5.90 -14.59 4.41
C THR A 150 -6.26 -16.09 4.40
N GLY A 151 -7.23 -16.52 3.59
CA GLY A 151 -7.66 -17.92 3.50
C GLY A 151 -6.73 -18.75 2.59
N PRO A 152 -6.38 -20.01 2.95
CA PRO A 152 -5.46 -20.83 2.15
C PRO A 152 -5.98 -21.17 0.75
N ILE A 153 -7.31 -21.23 0.56
CA ILE A 153 -7.94 -21.40 -0.75
C ILE A 153 -7.82 -20.11 -1.58
N MET A 154 -8.09 -18.94 -0.98
CA MET A 154 -7.93 -17.63 -1.63
C MET A 154 -6.49 -17.35 -2.05
N SER A 155 -5.50 -17.82 -1.28
CA SER A 155 -4.09 -17.74 -1.64
C SER A 155 -3.80 -18.44 -2.98
N LYS A 156 -4.32 -19.66 -3.20
CA LYS A 156 -4.15 -20.38 -4.48
C LYS A 156 -4.80 -19.66 -5.66
N VAL A 157 -6.03 -19.17 -5.48
CA VAL A 157 -6.75 -18.39 -6.51
C VAL A 157 -5.96 -17.13 -6.87
N THR A 158 -5.42 -16.42 -5.88
CA THR A 158 -4.60 -15.23 -6.09
C THR A 158 -3.33 -15.52 -6.86
N VAL A 159 -2.60 -16.58 -6.50
CA VAL A 159 -1.38 -16.96 -7.24
C VAL A 159 -1.74 -17.28 -8.69
N CYS A 160 -2.87 -17.95 -8.95
CA CYS A 160 -3.38 -18.18 -10.30
C CYS A 160 -3.63 -16.84 -11.04
N THR A 161 -4.38 -15.90 -10.45
CA THR A 161 -4.64 -14.58 -11.03
C THR A 161 -3.33 -13.79 -11.26
N LEU A 162 -2.40 -13.79 -10.32
CA LEU A 162 -1.10 -13.10 -10.47
C LEU A 162 -0.26 -13.68 -11.62
N VAL A 163 -0.27 -15.00 -11.80
CA VAL A 163 0.39 -15.67 -12.93
C VAL A 163 -0.32 -15.32 -14.25
N LEU A 164 -1.66 -15.23 -14.26
CA LEU A 164 -2.47 -14.81 -15.41
C LEU A 164 -2.20 -13.36 -15.81
N VAL A 165 -2.23 -12.41 -14.88
CA VAL A 165 -1.86 -11.01 -15.11
C VAL A 165 -0.43 -10.90 -15.64
N GLY A 166 0.51 -11.64 -15.05
CA GLY A 166 1.91 -11.67 -15.50
C GLY A 166 2.05 -12.19 -16.92
N ALA A 167 1.43 -13.33 -17.24
CA ALA A 167 1.43 -13.92 -18.57
C ALA A 167 0.74 -13.03 -19.62
N LEU A 168 -0.36 -12.37 -19.26
CA LEU A 168 -1.06 -11.41 -20.11
C LEU A 168 -0.18 -10.18 -20.39
N THR A 169 0.47 -9.64 -19.35
CA THR A 169 1.37 -8.48 -19.48
C THR A 169 2.54 -8.81 -20.40
N VAL A 170 3.16 -9.99 -20.25
CA VAL A 170 4.25 -10.44 -21.15
C VAL A 170 3.73 -10.70 -22.57
N GLY A 171 2.55 -11.31 -22.71
CA GLY A 171 1.91 -11.58 -24.01
C GLY A 171 1.42 -10.34 -24.76
N LEU A 172 1.18 -9.23 -24.08
CA LEU A 172 0.92 -7.93 -24.72
C LEU A 172 2.20 -7.12 -24.94
N ALA A 173 3.22 -7.28 -24.09
CA ALA A 173 4.49 -6.58 -24.22
C ALA A 173 5.37 -7.14 -25.37
N ALA A 174 5.39 -8.46 -25.58
CA ALA A 174 6.27 -9.07 -26.58
C ALA A 174 6.10 -8.52 -28.03
N PRO A 175 4.89 -8.36 -28.61
CA PRO A 175 4.74 -7.77 -29.95
C PRO A 175 5.05 -6.26 -30.00
N LEU A 176 5.12 -5.58 -28.85
CA LEU A 176 5.48 -4.16 -28.78
C LEU A 176 7.00 -3.96 -28.68
N VAL A 177 7.72 -4.93 -28.09
CA VAL A 177 9.19 -4.99 -28.08
C VAL A 177 9.71 -5.49 -29.44
N PHE A 178 9.15 -6.59 -29.95
CA PHE A 178 9.55 -7.26 -31.20
C PHE A 178 8.63 -6.89 -32.36
N ASP A 179 8.57 -5.59 -32.67
CA ASP A 179 7.77 -4.99 -33.76
C ASP A 179 8.08 -5.54 -35.17
N HIS A 180 9.29 -6.03 -35.38
CA HIS A 180 9.78 -6.66 -36.61
C HIS A 180 9.43 -8.16 -36.73
N VAL A 181 8.76 -8.76 -35.74
CA VAL A 181 8.38 -10.18 -35.75
C VAL A 181 6.88 -10.31 -36.01
N GLU A 182 6.49 -11.03 -37.05
CA GLU A 182 5.09 -11.35 -37.30
C GLU A 182 4.59 -12.46 -36.36
N PHE A 183 3.59 -12.13 -35.54
CA PHE A 183 2.97 -13.07 -34.60
C PHE A 183 1.75 -13.77 -35.22
N SER A 184 1.80 -15.10 -35.32
CA SER A 184 0.72 -15.92 -35.88
C SER A 184 -0.64 -15.77 -35.14
N ASP A 185 -1.74 -16.07 -35.83
CA ASP A 185 -3.09 -16.13 -35.23
C ASP A 185 -3.18 -16.93 -33.92
N THR A 186 -2.43 -18.04 -33.82
CA THR A 186 -2.41 -18.89 -32.62
C THR A 186 -1.90 -18.13 -31.39
N TYR A 187 -0.96 -17.20 -31.60
CA TYR A 187 -0.45 -16.32 -30.54
C TYR A 187 -1.55 -15.39 -30.03
N TRP A 188 -2.22 -14.66 -30.94
CA TRP A 188 -3.29 -13.75 -30.58
C TRP A 188 -4.48 -14.47 -29.90
N ARG A 189 -4.80 -15.70 -30.33
CA ARG A 189 -5.81 -16.55 -29.68
C ARG A 189 -5.42 -16.95 -28.26
N LEU A 190 -4.13 -17.27 -28.02
CA LEU A 190 -3.61 -17.55 -26.67
C LEU A 190 -3.68 -16.31 -25.78
N VAL A 191 -3.18 -15.16 -26.24
CA VAL A 191 -3.22 -13.89 -25.49
C VAL A 191 -4.67 -13.50 -25.16
N ALA A 192 -5.60 -13.61 -26.11
CA ALA A 192 -7.02 -13.36 -25.88
C ALA A 192 -7.64 -14.33 -24.86
N THR A 193 -7.27 -15.61 -24.89
CA THR A 193 -7.76 -16.61 -23.92
C THR A 193 -7.27 -16.31 -22.51
N ILE A 194 -6.00 -15.93 -22.36
CA ILE A 194 -5.41 -15.48 -21.09
C ILE A 194 -6.13 -14.21 -20.60
N ALA A 195 -6.41 -13.25 -21.49
CA ALA A 195 -7.14 -12.02 -21.16
C ALA A 195 -8.56 -12.28 -20.64
N ILE A 196 -9.30 -13.19 -21.27
CA ILE A 196 -10.65 -13.59 -20.84
C ILE A 196 -10.60 -14.30 -19.48
N LEU A 197 -9.62 -15.18 -19.27
CA LEU A 197 -9.47 -15.90 -18.00
C LEU A 197 -9.04 -14.97 -16.85
N ASP A 198 -8.23 -13.95 -17.13
CA ASP A 198 -7.86 -12.89 -16.17
C ASP A 198 -9.07 -12.02 -15.80
N ALA A 199 -9.82 -11.54 -16.81
CA ALA A 199 -11.07 -10.82 -16.60
C ALA A 199 -12.09 -11.64 -15.80
N LEU A 200 -12.21 -12.94 -16.04
CA LEU A 200 -13.06 -13.82 -15.26
C LEU A 200 -12.55 -13.97 -13.81
N GLY A 201 -11.23 -14.11 -13.61
CA GLY A 201 -10.61 -14.18 -12.28
C GLY A 201 -10.85 -12.93 -11.43
N THR A 202 -10.75 -11.74 -12.03
CA THR A 202 -11.01 -10.47 -11.32
C THR A 202 -12.47 -10.30 -10.92
N ILE A 203 -13.42 -10.71 -11.76
CA ILE A 203 -14.86 -10.64 -11.50
C ILE A 203 -15.29 -11.69 -10.45
N LEU A 204 -14.66 -12.87 -10.43
CA LEU A 204 -15.01 -13.93 -9.48
C LEU A 204 -14.76 -13.53 -8.03
N ILE A 205 -13.65 -12.85 -7.74
CA ILE A 205 -13.25 -12.47 -6.36
C ILE A 205 -14.35 -11.69 -5.60
N PRO A 206 -14.89 -10.56 -6.11
CA PRO A 206 -15.96 -9.84 -5.42
C PRO A 206 -17.29 -10.61 -5.42
N LEU A 207 -17.59 -11.40 -6.45
CA LEU A 207 -18.86 -12.15 -6.54
C LEU A 207 -18.88 -13.33 -5.56
N THR A 208 -17.79 -14.07 -5.43
CA THR A 208 -17.62 -15.08 -4.36
C THR A 208 -17.72 -14.43 -2.97
N TYR A 209 -17.22 -13.19 -2.80
CA TYR A 209 -17.38 -12.46 -1.54
C TYR A 209 -18.82 -11.97 -1.29
N THR A 210 -19.61 -11.56 -2.30
CA THR A 210 -21.02 -11.21 -2.06
C THR A 210 -21.89 -12.43 -1.77
N LEU A 211 -21.56 -13.59 -2.35
CA LEU A 211 -22.31 -14.83 -2.18
C LEU A 211 -21.97 -15.58 -0.87
N PHE A 212 -20.70 -15.60 -0.47
CA PHE A 212 -20.19 -16.34 0.70
C PHE A 212 -19.60 -15.44 1.79
N GLY A 213 -19.68 -14.12 1.66
CA GLY A 213 -19.17 -13.18 2.65
C GLY A 213 -19.84 -13.36 4.01
N PRO A 214 -19.13 -13.09 5.12
CA PRO A 214 -19.69 -13.24 6.45
C PRO A 214 -21.01 -12.48 6.56
N LYS A 215 -22.11 -13.21 6.73
CA LYS A 215 -23.44 -12.63 6.96
C LYS A 215 -23.32 -11.81 8.23
N ALA A 216 -23.24 -10.49 8.10
CA ALA A 216 -23.01 -9.59 9.21
C ALA A 216 -24.03 -9.94 10.30
N VAL A 217 -23.55 -10.32 11.49
CA VAL A 217 -24.41 -10.66 12.61
C VAL A 217 -25.15 -9.38 12.94
N ARG A 218 -26.38 -9.29 12.44
CA ARG A 218 -27.30 -8.19 12.68
C ARG A 218 -27.55 -8.22 14.17
N GLY A 219 -26.88 -7.31 14.90
CA GLY A 219 -26.75 -7.37 16.34
C GLY A 219 -28.12 -7.63 16.99
N GLY A 220 -28.14 -8.56 17.95
CA GLY A 220 -29.35 -8.91 18.70
C GLY A 220 -29.91 -7.65 19.36
N GLY A 221 -30.87 -7.03 18.70
CA GLY A 221 -31.29 -5.65 18.96
C GLY A 221 -32.71 -5.36 18.48
N ARG A 222 -33.53 -6.42 18.38
CA ARG A 222 -34.99 -6.29 18.40
C ARG A 222 -35.52 -7.39 19.29
N ALA A 223 -35.91 -7.00 20.50
CA ALA A 223 -36.46 -7.92 21.48
C ALA A 223 -37.65 -8.67 20.87
N ALA A 224 -37.66 -10.00 21.01
CA ALA A 224 -38.83 -10.81 20.74
C ALA A 224 -39.86 -10.58 21.86
N GLY A 225 -40.60 -9.47 21.77
CA GLY A 225 -41.79 -9.25 22.58
C GLY A 225 -42.88 -10.22 22.13
N GLY A 226 -43.11 -11.28 22.90
CA GLY A 226 -43.98 -12.37 22.52
C GLY A 226 -44.72 -13.01 23.70
N SER A 227 -45.72 -12.31 24.23
CA SER A 227 -46.94 -12.91 24.83
C SER A 227 -47.97 -11.80 25.07
N GLY A 228 -49.24 -12.08 24.74
CA GLY A 228 -50.32 -11.10 24.85
C GLY A 228 -50.93 -11.02 26.25
N GLY A 229 -51.57 -9.88 26.54
CA GLY A 229 -52.37 -9.67 27.74
C GLY A 229 -52.96 -8.26 27.72
N ALA A 230 -54.27 -8.16 27.50
CA ALA A 230 -54.98 -6.88 27.53
C ALA A 230 -55.29 -6.48 28.98
N GLY A 231 -55.14 -5.20 29.34
CA GLY A 231 -55.56 -4.73 30.67
C GLY A 231 -55.09 -3.33 31.05
N ALA A 232 -56.01 -2.36 30.93
CA ALA A 232 -56.18 -1.14 31.75
C ALA A 232 -55.03 -0.12 31.94
N ALA A 233 -55.43 1.16 32.01
CA ALA A 233 -54.58 2.31 32.30
C ALA A 233 -54.65 2.71 33.79
N TYR A 234 -53.56 3.28 34.35
CA TYR A 234 -53.62 4.33 35.38
C TYR A 234 -52.26 5.06 35.59
N VAL A 235 -52.31 6.28 36.15
CA VAL A 235 -51.26 7.32 36.30
C VAL A 235 -51.72 8.27 37.45
N PRO A 236 -50.89 8.91 38.34
CA PRO A 236 -49.41 9.04 38.40
C PRO A 236 -48.73 8.78 39.79
N ALA A 237 -47.40 9.01 39.84
CA ALA A 237 -46.61 9.65 40.93
C ALA A 237 -46.36 8.98 42.30
N GLY A 238 -45.15 9.21 42.84
CA GLY A 238 -44.77 8.94 44.23
C GLY A 238 -43.25 9.07 44.48
N ALA A 239 -42.78 10.23 44.96
CA ALA A 239 -41.38 10.44 45.34
C ALA A 239 -41.21 10.28 46.86
N ALA A 240 -40.09 9.67 47.30
CA ALA A 240 -39.62 9.76 48.68
C ALA A 240 -38.10 9.58 48.75
N TYR A 241 -37.39 10.61 49.19
CA TYR A 241 -35.98 10.59 49.55
C TYR A 241 -35.86 10.43 51.07
N ALA A 242 -34.96 9.57 51.56
CA ALA A 242 -34.67 9.41 52.99
C ALA A 242 -33.15 9.26 53.24
N PRO A 243 -32.58 9.93 54.26
CA PRO A 243 -31.13 10.05 54.49
C PRO A 243 -30.50 8.82 55.20
N PRO A 244 -29.15 8.72 55.22
CA PRO A 244 -28.46 7.52 55.69
C PRO A 244 -28.35 7.41 57.22
N ALA A 245 -28.50 6.20 57.75
CA ALA A 245 -28.21 5.87 59.14
C ALA A 245 -26.80 5.24 59.26
N THR A 246 -25.88 5.96 59.89
CA THR A 246 -24.55 5.44 60.28
C THR A 246 -24.66 4.59 61.54
N ALA A 247 -24.31 3.30 61.46
CA ALA A 247 -24.14 2.44 62.63
C ALA A 247 -22.74 1.81 62.60
N TYR A 248 -21.98 2.04 63.67
CA TYR A 248 -20.61 1.54 63.85
C TYR A 248 -20.62 0.35 64.81
N ALA A 249 -20.13 -0.81 64.38
CA ALA A 249 -20.05 -2.05 65.17
C ALA A 249 -18.87 -2.92 64.67
N PRO A 250 -18.30 -3.80 65.52
CA PRO A 250 -16.86 -4.13 65.51
C PRO A 250 -16.43 -5.22 64.50
N PRO A 251 -15.12 -5.32 64.21
CA PRO A 251 -14.59 -6.32 63.28
C PRO A 251 -14.66 -7.75 63.86
N THR A 252 -15.32 -8.64 63.12
CA THR A 252 -15.31 -10.10 63.36
C THR A 252 -14.58 -10.84 62.24
N ALA A 253 -14.07 -12.02 62.59
CA ALA A 253 -12.99 -12.68 61.85
C ALA A 253 -13.39 -13.35 60.53
N PHE A 254 -12.37 -13.68 59.75
CA PHE A 254 -12.39 -14.38 58.47
C PHE A 254 -13.39 -15.56 58.39
N ALA A 255 -14.22 -15.55 57.35
CA ALA A 255 -14.85 -16.73 56.79
C ALA A 255 -14.69 -16.69 55.25
N PRO A 256 -14.35 -17.80 54.56
CA PRO A 256 -14.18 -17.81 53.11
C PRO A 256 -15.53 -17.67 52.40
N ALA A 257 -15.66 -16.65 51.54
CA ALA A 257 -16.86 -16.44 50.75
C ALA A 257 -17.00 -17.50 49.64
N ALA A 258 -18.20 -18.06 49.51
CA ALA A 258 -18.53 -18.97 48.41
C ALA A 258 -18.56 -18.23 47.06
N ALA A 259 -18.18 -18.92 45.98
CA ALA A 259 -18.10 -18.34 44.65
C ALA A 259 -19.48 -17.91 44.12
N ALA A 260 -19.61 -16.64 43.76
CA ALA A 260 -20.76 -16.14 43.00
C ALA A 260 -20.68 -16.65 41.54
N PRO A 261 -21.82 -16.98 40.90
CA PRO A 261 -21.83 -17.39 39.50
C PRO A 261 -21.39 -16.23 38.59
N ALA A 262 -20.48 -16.53 37.65
CA ALA A 262 -19.92 -15.53 36.75
C ALA A 262 -21.02 -14.90 35.87
N GLY A 263 -21.21 -13.58 36.00
CA GLY A 263 -22.04 -12.81 35.08
C GLY A 263 -21.47 -12.89 33.66
N ALA A 264 -22.35 -13.08 32.67
CA ALA A 264 -21.95 -13.19 31.28
C ALA A 264 -21.22 -11.93 30.81
N SER A 265 -19.96 -12.10 30.38
CA SER A 265 -19.12 -11.01 29.88
C SER A 265 -19.68 -10.45 28.57
N ALA A 266 -19.88 -9.13 28.53
CA ALA A 266 -20.27 -8.42 27.32
C ALA A 266 -19.19 -8.56 26.23
N ALA A 267 -19.63 -8.68 24.97
CA ALA A 267 -18.72 -8.81 23.84
C ALA A 267 -17.88 -7.52 23.64
N PRO A 268 -16.56 -7.61 23.45
CA PRO A 268 -15.69 -6.43 23.32
C PRO A 268 -15.85 -5.75 21.96
N ALA A 269 -15.79 -4.42 21.97
CA ALA A 269 -15.68 -3.61 20.76
C ALA A 269 -14.31 -3.81 20.06
N PRO A 270 -14.20 -3.60 18.74
CA PRO A 270 -12.94 -3.78 18.02
C PRO A 270 -11.90 -2.73 18.42
N SER A 271 -10.86 -3.17 19.13
CA SER A 271 -9.74 -2.34 19.59
C SER A 271 -8.59 -2.32 18.57
N PRO A 272 -7.90 -1.18 18.35
CA PRO A 272 -6.86 -1.04 17.30
C PRO A 272 -5.45 -1.53 17.71
N TYR A 273 -5.35 -2.38 18.74
CA TYR A 273 -4.06 -2.75 19.35
C TYR A 273 -3.45 -4.03 18.73
N PRO A 274 -2.12 -4.15 18.66
CA PRO A 274 -1.46 -5.33 18.09
C PRO A 274 -1.68 -6.57 18.97
N ASN A 275 -2.26 -7.61 18.37
CA ASN A 275 -2.47 -8.89 19.05
C ASN A 275 -1.17 -9.70 19.08
N VAL A 276 -0.70 -10.10 20.26
CA VAL A 276 0.44 -11.01 20.41
C VAL A 276 -0.08 -12.45 20.46
N LEU A 277 0.49 -13.32 19.62
CA LEU A 277 0.18 -14.75 19.57
C LEU A 277 0.84 -15.47 20.75
N THR A 278 0.04 -16.12 21.59
CA THR A 278 0.58 -17.05 22.62
C THR A 278 0.88 -18.42 22.01
N PRO A 279 1.81 -19.21 22.60
CA PRO A 279 2.12 -20.58 22.12
C PRO A 279 0.92 -21.54 22.12
N ALA A 280 -0.16 -21.21 22.83
CA ALA A 280 -1.42 -21.96 22.87
C ALA A 280 -2.49 -21.47 21.87
N GLY A 281 -2.12 -20.62 20.89
CA GLY A 281 -3.01 -20.16 19.83
C GLY A 281 -4.07 -19.13 20.23
N GLY A 282 -4.05 -18.63 21.46
CA GLY A 282 -4.94 -17.58 21.93
C GLY A 282 -4.36 -16.19 21.68
N TYR A 283 -5.17 -15.29 21.10
CA TYR A 283 -4.90 -13.86 21.11
C TYR A 283 -5.20 -13.30 22.50
N ARG A 284 -4.19 -12.76 23.18
CA ARG A 284 -4.40 -11.91 24.37
C ARG A 284 -4.09 -10.46 23.99
N LEU A 285 -4.94 -9.56 24.48
CA LEU A 285 -4.62 -8.13 24.55
C LEU A 285 -3.54 -7.98 25.62
N GLU A 286 -2.32 -7.60 25.22
CA GLU A 286 -1.29 -7.20 26.18
C GLU A 286 -1.49 -5.75 26.60
N TRP A 287 -1.29 -5.45 27.89
CA TRP A 287 -1.39 -4.10 28.42
C TRP A 287 -0.26 -3.22 27.86
N PRO A 288 -0.53 -1.97 27.42
CA PRO A 288 0.50 -1.09 26.89
C PRO A 288 1.68 -0.88 27.85
N ARG A 289 2.89 -0.83 27.29
CA ARG A 289 4.15 -0.60 28.02
C ARG A 289 4.90 0.58 27.44
N TYR A 290 5.65 1.27 28.30
CA TYR A 290 6.70 2.20 27.90
C TYR A 290 7.85 1.46 27.17
N VAL A 291 8.72 2.20 26.48
CA VAL A 291 9.87 1.65 25.72
C VAL A 291 10.87 0.89 26.62
N ASN A 292 10.91 1.19 27.92
CA ASN A 292 11.71 0.47 28.92
C ASN A 292 11.03 -0.83 29.44
N GLY A 293 9.87 -1.21 28.90
CA GLY A 293 9.14 -2.42 29.27
C GLY A 293 8.20 -2.29 30.48
N THR A 294 8.20 -1.13 31.17
CA THR A 294 7.29 -0.85 32.29
C THR A 294 5.84 -0.70 31.79
N PRO A 295 4.82 -1.35 32.41
CA PRO A 295 3.42 -1.16 32.01
C PRO A 295 2.93 0.27 32.28
N LEU A 296 2.02 0.78 31.45
CA LEU A 296 1.38 2.07 31.67
C LEU A 296 0.45 2.03 32.91
N PRO A 297 0.28 3.15 33.64
CA PRO A 297 -0.71 3.24 34.70
C PRO A 297 -2.13 3.02 34.17
N ALA A 298 -3.00 2.42 35.00
CA ALA A 298 -4.43 2.36 34.73
C ALA A 298 -5.16 3.54 35.39
N ARG A 299 -6.06 4.16 34.65
CA ARG A 299 -7.01 5.15 35.18
C ARG A 299 -8.16 4.45 35.94
N PRO A 300 -8.96 5.19 36.75
CA PRO A 300 -10.11 4.64 37.45
C PRO A 300 -11.20 4.01 36.56
N ASP A 301 -11.21 4.35 35.26
CA ASP A 301 -12.09 3.77 34.23
C ASP A 301 -11.52 2.50 33.57
N GLY A 302 -10.33 2.06 33.95
CA GLY A 302 -9.62 0.93 33.37
C GLY A 302 -8.91 1.22 32.04
N SER A 303 -8.82 2.49 31.62
CA SER A 303 -8.04 2.89 30.43
C SER A 303 -6.55 3.15 30.76
N PRO A 304 -5.62 2.94 29.80
CA PRO A 304 -4.21 3.25 29.99
C PRO A 304 -3.95 4.76 30.00
N ASP A 305 -3.15 5.24 30.96
CA ASP A 305 -2.83 6.66 31.07
C ASP A 305 -1.61 7.08 30.23
N PHE A 306 -1.86 7.86 29.19
CA PHE A 306 -0.81 8.37 28.28
C PHE A 306 -0.22 9.73 28.68
N THR A 307 -0.64 10.34 29.79
CA THR A 307 -0.21 11.70 30.19
C THR A 307 1.30 11.88 30.36
N GLY A 308 2.05 10.79 30.63
CA GLY A 308 3.51 10.78 30.74
C GLY A 308 4.27 10.37 29.46
N VAL A 309 3.59 10.16 28.33
CA VAL A 309 4.24 9.71 27.07
C VAL A 309 4.64 10.94 26.24
N ILE A 310 5.91 11.33 26.32
CA ILE A 310 6.50 12.39 25.49
C ILE A 310 6.88 11.81 24.13
N GLY A 311 6.15 12.18 23.06
CA GLY A 311 6.52 11.82 21.69
C GLY A 311 5.37 11.37 20.78
N TYR A 312 4.30 12.17 20.70
CA TYR A 312 3.32 12.15 19.60
C TYR A 312 3.34 13.50 18.89
#